data_AF-A0A4Y2WH86-F1
#
_entry.id   AF-A0A4Y2WH86-F1
#
_cell.length_a   1.000
_cell.length_b   1.000
_cell.length_c   1.000
_cell.angle_alpha   90.00
_cell.angle_beta   90.00
_cell.angle_gamma   90.00
#
_symmetry.space_group_name_H-M   'P 1'
#
loop_
_entity.id
_entity.type
_entity.pdbx_description
1 polymer ?
#
loop_
_entity_poly.entity_id
_entity_poly.type
_entity_poly.pdbx_seq_one_letter_code
_entity_poly.pdbx_strand_id
1 'polypeptide(L)'
;MSSEISRLFDPLGLLGPIIVTAKIFLQKLWILKLDWDDEVPLHLKRTRGKFRDELLELKHLNIERHVLCSKALSLSTSGEIKVSLLCSKSRVTPIKEVSIPRLELCAAELLSKLIVQVQSSLDLEIHGVHLYSDSTVVLAWIATPPHALKVFVANRVTKIQNYTEDFKWHYVNTAENPADLISRGAFPSKI
;
A
#
# COMPACT_ATOMS: atom_id res chain seq x y z
N MET A 1 -21.97 4.40 7.64
CA MET A 1 -20.51 4.64 7.71
C MET A 1 -19.67 3.40 7.50
N SER A 2 -19.67 2.40 8.39
CA SER A 2 -19.02 1.11 8.10
C SER A 2 -19.57 0.48 6.81
N SER A 3 -20.89 0.55 6.60
CA SER A 3 -21.55 0.18 5.34
C SER A 3 -21.18 1.04 4.13
N GLU A 4 -20.75 2.30 4.32
CA GLU A 4 -20.32 3.21 3.23
C GLU A 4 -18.86 2.95 2.88
N ILE A 5 -18.00 2.70 3.87
CA ILE A 5 -16.60 2.33 3.67
C ILE A 5 -16.49 0.95 3.03
N SER A 6 -17.36 0.00 3.40
CA SER A 6 -17.44 -1.30 2.73
C SER A 6 -17.86 -1.23 1.26
N ARG A 7 -18.45 -0.13 0.79
CA ARG A 7 -18.75 0.09 -0.64
C ARG A 7 -17.53 0.54 -1.44
N LEU A 8 -16.46 0.98 -0.78
CA LEU A 8 -15.19 1.32 -1.42
C LEU A 8 -14.44 0.02 -1.75
N PHE A 9 -14.84 -0.61 -2.85
CA PHE A 9 -14.16 -1.78 -3.41
C PHE A 9 -13.04 -1.32 -4.36
N ASP A 10 -11.80 -1.49 -3.92
CA ASP A 10 -10.61 -1.08 -4.66
C ASP A 10 -9.61 -2.24 -4.71
N PRO A 11 -9.79 -3.17 -5.67
CA PRO A 11 -8.97 -4.37 -5.76
C PRO A 11 -7.50 -4.07 -6.12
N LEU A 12 -7.25 -2.94 -6.78
CA LEU A 12 -5.91 -2.52 -7.23
C LEU A 12 -5.25 -1.52 -6.27
N GLY A 13 -5.95 -1.01 -5.27
CA GLY A 13 -5.41 -0.04 -4.32
C GLY A 13 -5.21 1.36 -4.93
N LEU A 14 -5.92 1.72 -6.00
CA LEU A 14 -5.76 3.02 -6.66
C LEU A 14 -6.35 4.17 -5.84
N LEU A 15 -7.28 3.87 -4.93
CA LEU A 15 -7.84 4.78 -3.92
C LEU A 15 -7.13 4.61 -2.57
N GLY A 16 -5.95 3.99 -2.55
CA GLY A 16 -5.20 3.64 -1.34
C GLY A 16 -5.14 4.74 -0.28
N PRO A 17 -4.77 6.00 -0.60
CA PRO A 17 -4.72 7.07 0.39
C PRO A 17 -6.09 7.39 1.02
N ILE A 18 -7.19 7.28 0.26
CA ILE A 18 -8.55 7.55 0.72
C ILE A 18 -9.04 6.40 1.62
N ILE A 19 -8.76 5.17 1.19
CA ILE A 19 -9.13 3.95 1.94
C ILE A 19 -8.36 3.85 3.25
N VAL A 20 -7.10 4.28 3.30
CA VAL A 20 -6.33 4.34 4.56
C VAL A 20 -6.98 5.28 5.55
N THR A 21 -7.38 6.49 5.12
CA THR A 21 -8.12 7.44 5.96
C THR A 21 -9.41 6.81 6.51
N ALA A 22 -10.15 6.10 5.65
CA ALA A 22 -11.37 5.37 6.04
C ALA A 22 -11.08 4.29 7.10
N LYS A 23 -10.04 3.48 6.88
CA LYS A 23 -9.63 2.40 7.78
C LYS A 23 -9.13 2.92 9.13
N ILE A 24 -8.39 4.04 9.15
CA ILE A 24 -7.98 4.71 10.39
C ILE A 24 -9.20 5.19 11.17
N PHE A 25 -10.19 5.76 10.48
CA PHE A 25 -11.42 6.18 11.13
C PHE A 25 -12.20 4.98 11.72
N LEU A 26 -12.31 3.87 10.99
CA LEU A 26 -12.92 2.64 11.52
C LEU A 26 -12.16 2.09 12.74
N GLN A 27 -10.83 2.10 12.70
CA GLN A 27 -10.01 1.69 13.84
C GLN A 27 -10.31 2.53 15.09
N LYS A 28 -10.53 3.85 14.94
CA LYS A 28 -10.93 4.74 16.04
C LYS A 28 -12.31 4.39 16.62
N LEU A 29 -13.29 4.10 15.77
CA LEU A 29 -14.62 3.67 16.23
C LEU A 29 -14.56 2.35 17.00
N TRP A 30 -13.76 1.39 16.53
CA TRP A 30 -13.58 0.10 17.21
C TRP A 30 -12.90 0.24 18.57
N ILE A 31 -11.92 1.13 18.71
CA ILE A 31 -11.29 1.43 20.01
C ILE A 31 -12.32 1.99 21.00
N LEU A 32 -13.30 2.77 20.52
CA LEU A 32 -14.38 3.31 21.32
C LEU A 32 -15.49 2.29 21.64
N LYS A 33 -15.39 1.05 21.11
CA LYS A 33 -16.35 -0.04 21.31
C LYS A 33 -17.81 0.36 21.03
N LEU A 34 -18.01 1.24 20.03
CA LEU A 34 -19.33 1.65 19.61
C LEU A 34 -20.00 0.49 18.84
N ASP A 35 -21.25 0.22 19.15
CA ASP A 35 -22.11 -0.66 18.36
C ASP A 35 -22.58 0.04 17.08
N TRP A 36 -23.17 -0.71 16.15
CA TRP A 36 -23.58 -0.22 14.84
C TRP A 36 -24.62 0.91 14.90
N ASP A 37 -25.44 0.91 15.96
CA ASP A 37 -26.50 1.89 16.19
C ASP A 37 -26.09 3.03 17.14
N ASP A 38 -24.88 2.97 17.71
CA ASP A 38 -24.41 3.99 18.64
C ASP A 38 -24.12 5.32 17.92
N GLU A 39 -24.45 6.43 18.58
CA GLU A 39 -24.10 7.75 18.07
C GLU A 39 -22.58 7.96 18.07
N VAL A 40 -22.04 8.31 16.91
CA VAL A 40 -20.64 8.73 16.78
C VAL A 40 -20.38 9.95 17.69
N PRO A 41 -19.36 9.93 18.56
CA PRO A 41 -19.04 11.06 19.44
C PRO A 41 -18.84 12.38 18.69
N LEU A 42 -19.20 13.50 19.30
CA LEU A 42 -19.16 14.84 18.68
C LEU A 42 -17.79 15.16 18.05
N HIS A 43 -16.70 14.78 18.71
CA HIS A 43 -15.33 15.01 18.22
C HIS A 43 -15.01 14.23 16.92
N LEU A 44 -15.70 13.10 16.68
CA LEU A 44 -15.61 12.31 15.44
C LEU A 44 -16.71 12.65 14.43
N LYS A 45 -17.85 13.23 14.85
CA LYS A 45 -18.92 13.66 13.93
C LYS A 45 -18.39 14.64 12.88
N ARG A 46 -17.49 15.55 13.27
CA ARG A 46 -16.85 16.51 12.34
C ARG A 46 -15.94 15.81 11.32
N THR A 47 -15.13 14.85 11.76
CA THR A 47 -14.28 14.05 10.87
C THR A 47 -15.12 13.18 9.94
N ARG A 48 -16.22 12.61 10.44
CA ARG A 48 -17.19 11.85 9.65
C ARG A 48 -17.85 12.69 8.57
N GLY A 49 -18.33 13.88 8.92
CA GLY A 49 -18.94 14.81 7.97
C GLY A 49 -17.97 15.14 6.84
N LYS A 50 -16.77 15.60 7.19
CA LYS A 50 -15.71 15.89 6.22
C LYS A 50 -15.39 14.71 5.30
N PHE A 51 -15.17 13.51 5.87
CA PHE A 51 -14.87 12.33 5.07
C PHE A 51 -16.03 11.98 4.11
N ARG A 52 -17.28 12.10 4.57
CA ARG A 52 -18.46 11.84 3.74
C ARG A 52 -18.61 12.86 2.62
N ASP A 53 -18.39 14.15 2.90
CA ASP A 53 -18.47 15.22 1.91
C ASP A 53 -17.38 15.04 0.85
N GLU A 54 -16.15 14.69 1.27
CA GLU A 54 -15.04 14.45 0.35
C GLU A 54 -15.20 13.14 -0.46
N LEU A 55 -15.92 12.14 0.03
CA LEU A 55 -16.28 10.97 -0.78
C LEU A 55 -17.13 11.33 -2.00
N LEU A 56 -17.82 12.48 -1.99
CA LEU A 56 -18.53 12.95 -3.17
C LEU A 56 -17.56 13.43 -4.26
N GLU A 57 -16.39 13.95 -3.88
CA GLU A 57 -15.34 14.40 -4.81
C GLU A 57 -14.74 13.24 -5.62
N LEU A 58 -14.85 12.00 -5.13
CA LEU A 58 -14.43 10.81 -5.90
C LEU A 58 -15.14 10.67 -7.25
N LYS A 59 -16.33 11.26 -7.42
CA LYS A 59 -17.04 11.26 -8.70
C LYS A 59 -16.26 11.99 -9.81
N HIS A 60 -15.36 12.89 -9.43
CA HIS A 60 -14.53 13.67 -10.34
C HIS A 60 -13.14 13.06 -10.55
N LEU A 61 -12.78 12.03 -9.77
CA LEU A 61 -11.51 11.34 -9.91
C LEU A 61 -11.54 10.44 -11.15
N ASN A 62 -10.72 10.76 -12.14
CA ASN A 62 -10.52 9.93 -13.31
C ASN A 62 -9.15 9.26 -13.24
N ILE A 63 -9.13 7.93 -13.12
CA ILE A 63 -7.89 7.14 -13.13
C ILE A 63 -7.81 6.42 -14.47
N GLU A 64 -6.79 6.76 -15.25
CA GLU A 64 -6.52 6.08 -16.51
C GLU A 64 -6.19 4.61 -16.23
N ARG A 65 -7.02 3.70 -16.76
CA ARG A 65 -6.83 2.26 -16.60
C ARG A 65 -5.95 1.74 -17.74
N HIS A 66 -4.71 1.43 -17.44
CA HIS A 66 -3.85 0.73 -18.38
C HIS A 66 -4.08 -0.78 -18.31
N VAL A 67 -4.51 -1.37 -19.43
CA VAL A 67 -4.59 -2.82 -19.60
C VAL A 67 -3.28 -3.28 -20.23
N LEU A 68 -2.41 -3.86 -19.41
CA LEU A 68 -1.19 -4.50 -19.89
C LEU A 68 -1.55 -5.91 -20.39
N CYS A 69 -1.64 -6.07 -21.71
CA CYS A 69 -1.89 -7.36 -22.35
C CYS A 69 -0.89 -7.54 -23.50
N SER A 70 -0.23 -8.70 -23.57
CA SER A 70 0.68 -9.07 -24.67
C SER A 70 0.06 -8.91 -26.07
N LYS A 71 -1.28 -9.01 -26.17
CA LYS A 71 -2.03 -8.89 -27.43
C LYS A 71 -2.58 -7.49 -27.72
N ALA A 72 -2.43 -6.55 -26.79
CA ALA A 72 -2.74 -5.15 -27.06
C ALA A 72 -1.53 -4.51 -27.77
N LEU A 73 -1.53 -4.57 -29.10
CA LEU A 73 -0.60 -3.84 -29.96
C LEU A 73 -0.71 -2.33 -29.69
N SER A 74 0.01 -1.80 -28.70
CA SER A 74 0.41 -0.40 -28.73
C SER A 74 1.73 -0.32 -29.50
N LEU A 75 1.64 0.00 -30.79
CA LEU A 75 2.77 0.46 -31.58
C LEU A 75 3.26 1.79 -31.00
N SER A 76 4.09 1.76 -29.95
CA SER A 76 4.90 2.92 -29.60
C SER A 76 6.18 2.84 -30.43
N THR A 77 6.20 3.57 -31.55
CA THR A 77 7.35 3.69 -32.46
C THR A 77 8.39 4.72 -31.97
N SER A 78 8.42 5.03 -30.68
CA SER A 78 9.43 5.87 -30.03
C SER A 78 10.09 5.06 -28.92
N GLY A 79 11.42 5.19 -28.74
CA GLY A 79 12.15 4.63 -27.60
C GLY A 79 11.81 5.31 -26.27
N GLU A 80 10.52 5.57 -26.05
CA GLU A 80 9.96 6.34 -24.95
C GLU A 80 9.68 5.40 -23.77
N ILE A 81 10.24 5.73 -22.61
CA ILE A 81 10.06 4.96 -21.38
C ILE A 81 8.69 5.31 -20.81
N LYS A 82 7.76 4.35 -20.82
CA LYS A 82 6.46 4.49 -20.17
C LYS A 82 6.50 3.94 -18.75
N VAL A 83 6.09 4.76 -17.79
CA VAL A 83 5.92 4.36 -16.39
C VAL A 83 4.42 4.31 -16.08
N SER A 84 3.97 3.27 -15.39
CA SER A 84 2.55 3.13 -15.03
C SER A 84 2.40 2.45 -13.67
N LEU A 85 1.46 2.95 -12.86
CA LEU A 85 1.08 2.34 -11.59
C LEU A 85 0.14 1.15 -11.85
N LEU A 86 0.55 -0.06 -11.45
CA LEU A 86 -0.26 -1.28 -11.64
C LEU A 86 -1.19 -1.55 -10.47
N CYS A 87 -0.65 -1.47 -9.26
CA CYS A 87 -1.40 -1.62 -8.04
C CYS A 87 -0.66 -0.96 -6.88
N SER A 88 -1.39 -0.72 -5.79
CA SER A 88 -0.82 -0.30 -4.53
C SER A 88 -1.43 -1.11 -3.39
N LYS A 89 -0.71 -1.21 -2.27
CA LYS A 89 -1.23 -1.88 -1.08
C LYS A 89 -0.64 -1.29 0.17
N SER A 90 -1.52 -0.93 1.10
CA SER A 90 -1.15 -0.43 2.42
C SER A 90 -1.92 -1.15 3.52
N ARG A 91 -1.36 -1.13 4.73
CA ARG A 91 -2.00 -1.67 5.94
C ARG A 91 -1.95 -0.61 7.02
N VAL A 92 -3.04 -0.46 7.76
CA VAL A 92 -3.08 0.40 8.94
C VAL A 92 -2.26 -0.22 10.04
N THR A 93 -1.47 0.60 10.72
CA THR A 93 -0.65 0.20 11.85
C THR A 93 -1.50 -0.49 12.93
N PRO A 94 -1.03 -1.61 13.51
CA PRO A 94 -1.71 -2.25 14.63
C PRO A 94 -1.90 -1.31 15.82
N ILE A 95 -2.95 -1.54 16.61
CA ILE A 95 -3.20 -0.78 17.85
C ILE A 95 -2.10 -1.04 18.89
N LYS A 96 -1.59 -2.28 18.95
CA LYS A 96 -0.45 -2.61 19.80
C LYS A 96 0.80 -1.94 19.25
N GLU A 97 1.57 -1.32 20.13
CA GLU A 97 2.82 -0.65 19.75
C GLU A 97 3.81 -1.63 19.10
N VAL A 98 4.30 -1.23 17.93
CA VAL A 98 5.33 -1.93 17.18
C VAL A 98 6.33 -0.86 16.72
N SER A 99 7.62 -1.14 16.88
CA SER A 99 8.67 -0.21 16.45
C SER A 99 8.59 0.08 14.95
N ILE A 100 8.89 1.32 14.55
CA ILE A 100 8.89 1.76 13.14
C ILE A 100 9.64 0.78 12.21
N PRO A 101 10.88 0.32 12.52
CA PRO A 101 11.59 -0.62 11.64
C PRO A 101 10.85 -1.96 11.42
N ARG A 102 10.09 -2.42 12.41
CA ARG A 102 9.28 -3.65 12.27
C ARG A 102 8.05 -3.43 11.40
N LEU A 103 7.48 -2.22 11.40
CA LEU A 103 6.38 -1.86 10.50
C LEU A 103 6.89 -1.75 9.07
N GLU A 104 8.03 -1.10 8.86
CA GLU A 104 8.69 -1.00 7.56
C GLU A 104 9.06 -2.40 7.01
N LEU A 105 9.57 -3.30 7.86
CA LEU A 105 9.81 -4.69 7.48
C LEU A 105 8.51 -5.43 7.09
N CYS A 106 7.39 -5.12 7.74
CA CYS A 106 6.09 -5.67 7.35
C CYS A 106 5.62 -5.12 6.00
N ALA A 107 5.93 -3.85 5.69
CA ALA A 107 5.66 -3.26 4.38
C ALA A 107 6.51 -3.92 3.29
N ALA A 108 7.80 -4.20 3.58
CA ALA A 108 8.65 -4.98 2.68
C ALA A 108 8.11 -6.39 2.43
N GLU A 109 7.69 -7.13 3.46
CA GLU A 109 7.06 -8.47 3.30
C GLU A 109 5.78 -8.39 2.46
N LEU A 110 4.99 -7.32 2.63
CA LEU A 110 3.77 -7.09 1.85
C LEU A 110 4.09 -6.85 0.37
N LEU A 111 5.10 -6.02 0.08
CA LEU A 111 5.58 -5.75 -1.28
C LEU A 111 6.09 -7.02 -1.95
N SER A 112 6.92 -7.81 -1.27
CA SER A 112 7.45 -9.08 -1.78
C SER A 112 6.35 -10.06 -2.20
N LYS A 113 5.26 -10.14 -1.43
CA LYS A 113 4.12 -10.99 -1.80
C LYS A 113 3.33 -10.42 -2.96
N LEU A 114 3.12 -9.11 -2.97
CA LEU A 114 2.34 -8.42 -3.98
C LEU A 114 3.00 -8.55 -5.35
N ILE A 115 4.31 -8.35 -5.45
CA ILE A 115 5.00 -8.40 -6.74
C ILE A 115 4.95 -9.80 -7.36
N VAL A 116 5.05 -10.87 -6.56
CA VAL A 116 4.90 -12.26 -7.02
C VAL A 116 3.50 -12.48 -7.60
N GLN A 117 2.45 -11.97 -6.93
CA GLN A 117 1.07 -12.06 -7.43
C GLN A 117 0.88 -11.27 -8.73
N VAL A 118 1.46 -10.07 -8.81
CA VAL A 118 1.41 -9.23 -10.01
C VAL A 118 2.10 -9.94 -11.16
N GLN A 119 3.32 -10.45 -10.97
CA GLN A 119 4.05 -11.19 -12.00
C GLN A 119 3.26 -12.40 -12.50
N SER A 120 2.66 -13.19 -11.59
CA SER A 120 1.83 -14.34 -12.00
C SER A 120 0.55 -13.96 -12.75
N SER A 121 0.11 -12.71 -12.63
CA SER A 121 -1.12 -12.21 -13.27
C SER A 121 -0.84 -11.48 -14.58
N LEU A 122 0.41 -11.09 -14.84
CA LEU A 122 0.81 -10.38 -16.05
C LEU A 122 1.26 -11.38 -17.11
N ASP A 123 0.59 -11.35 -18.27
CA ASP A 123 1.05 -12.04 -19.47
C ASP A 123 2.08 -11.15 -20.21
N LEU A 124 3.20 -10.88 -19.56
CA LEU A 124 4.30 -10.06 -20.08
C LEU A 124 5.66 -10.65 -19.68
N GLU A 125 6.63 -10.54 -20.57
CA GLU A 125 8.01 -10.88 -20.25
C GLU A 125 8.62 -9.77 -19.37
N ILE A 126 9.02 -10.15 -18.15
CA ILE A 126 9.61 -9.22 -17.18
C ILE A 126 11.10 -9.52 -17.10
N HIS A 127 11.91 -8.65 -17.70
CA HIS A 127 13.37 -8.82 -17.72
C HIS A 127 14.07 -8.46 -16.40
N GLY A 128 13.39 -7.78 -15.47
CA GLY A 128 13.97 -7.43 -14.18
C GLY A 128 12.97 -6.81 -13.21
N VAL A 129 13.20 -7.02 -11.91
CA VAL A 129 12.39 -6.47 -10.82
C VAL A 129 13.28 -5.73 -9.83
N HIS A 130 12.90 -4.49 -9.55
CA HIS A 130 13.60 -3.61 -8.63
C HIS A 130 12.64 -3.22 -7.50
N LEU A 131 13.08 -3.44 -6.26
CA LEU A 131 12.34 -3.14 -5.05
C LEU A 131 13.04 -2.03 -4.29
N TYR A 132 12.27 -1.11 -3.71
CA TYR A 132 12.81 0.07 -3.05
C TYR A 132 12.32 0.17 -1.61
N SER A 133 13.20 0.58 -0.71
CA SER A 133 12.86 0.97 0.66
C SER A 133 13.69 2.16 1.08
N ASP A 134 13.11 3.07 1.84
CA ASP A 134 13.79 4.19 2.48
C ASP A 134 14.33 3.86 3.87
N SER A 135 14.12 2.64 4.34
CA SER A 135 14.65 2.17 5.62
C SER A 135 15.93 1.37 5.44
N THR A 136 17.06 2.02 5.71
CA THR A 136 18.38 1.36 5.69
C THR A 136 18.47 0.22 6.70
N VAL A 137 17.75 0.30 7.82
CA VAL A 137 17.64 -0.77 8.82
C VAL A 137 16.96 -2.01 8.21
N VAL A 138 15.85 -1.81 7.49
CA VAL A 138 15.16 -2.92 6.82
C VAL A 138 16.03 -3.53 5.72
N LEU A 139 16.69 -2.72 4.90
CA LEU A 139 17.61 -3.21 3.87
C LEU A 139 18.76 -4.02 4.49
N ALA A 140 19.35 -3.53 5.59
CA ALA A 140 20.39 -4.27 6.32
C ALA A 140 19.86 -5.61 6.88
N TRP A 141 18.65 -5.64 7.42
CA TRP A 141 18.02 -6.90 7.86
C TRP A 141 17.76 -7.86 6.70
N ILE A 142 17.27 -7.38 5.56
CA ILE A 142 17.03 -8.21 4.37
C ILE A 142 18.34 -8.81 3.85
N ALA A 143 19.45 -8.07 3.92
CA ALA A 143 20.77 -8.57 3.52
C ALA A 143 21.41 -9.52 4.56
N THR A 144 20.86 -9.62 5.77
CA THR A 144 21.41 -10.44 6.85
C THR A 144 20.82 -11.86 6.82
N PRO A 145 21.62 -12.93 7.03
CA PRO A 145 21.09 -14.27 7.17
C PRO A 145 20.04 -14.38 8.30
N PRO A 146 18.87 -15.01 8.07
CA PRO A 146 17.78 -15.01 9.05
C PRO A 146 18.15 -15.54 10.44
N HIS A 147 19.06 -16.52 10.51
CA HIS A 147 19.48 -17.14 11.77
C HIS A 147 20.26 -16.18 12.69
N ALA A 148 20.81 -15.08 12.17
CA ALA A 148 21.49 -14.05 12.95
C ALA A 148 20.50 -13.00 13.52
N LEU A 149 19.21 -13.08 13.16
CA LEU A 149 18.20 -12.09 13.51
C LEU A 149 17.26 -12.61 14.60
N LYS A 150 16.65 -11.69 15.35
CA LYS A 150 15.60 -12.04 16.31
C LYS A 150 14.39 -12.62 15.59
N VAL A 151 13.74 -13.61 16.21
CA VAL A 151 12.64 -14.42 15.64
C VAL A 151 11.62 -13.62 14.79
N PHE A 152 11.11 -12.49 15.28
CA PHE A 152 10.15 -11.67 14.52
C PHE A 152 10.70 -11.19 13.16
N VAL A 153 11.95 -10.73 13.17
CA VAL A 153 12.66 -10.20 12.00
C VAL A 153 13.08 -11.38 11.11
N ALA A 154 13.70 -12.41 11.70
CA ALA A 154 14.12 -13.63 11.00
C ALA A 154 12.99 -14.24 10.17
N ASN A 155 11.82 -14.48 10.78
CA ASN A 155 10.68 -15.09 10.10
C ASN A 155 10.17 -14.29 8.90
N ARG A 156 10.34 -12.96 8.91
CA ARG A 156 9.94 -12.09 7.80
C ARG A 156 11.02 -12.00 6.74
N VAL A 157 12.26 -11.86 7.16
CA VAL A 157 13.42 -11.84 6.25
C VAL A 157 13.48 -13.14 5.45
N THR A 158 13.25 -14.31 6.06
CA THR A 158 13.15 -15.59 5.34
C THR A 158 12.09 -15.53 4.23
N LYS A 159 10.90 -15.00 4.52
CA LYS A 159 9.84 -14.89 3.49
C LYS A 159 10.23 -13.91 2.39
N ILE A 160 10.77 -12.75 2.77
CA ILE A 160 11.21 -11.72 1.81
C ILE A 160 12.26 -12.33 0.88
N GLN A 161 13.33 -12.91 1.43
CA GLN A 161 14.40 -13.53 0.65
C GLN A 161 13.85 -14.62 -0.28
N ASN A 162 12.96 -15.49 0.20
CA ASN A 162 12.35 -16.55 -0.62
C ASN A 162 11.48 -15.99 -1.77
N TYR A 163 10.80 -14.87 -1.57
CA TYR A 163 9.97 -14.26 -2.62
C TYR A 163 10.78 -13.39 -3.59
N THR A 164 11.98 -12.96 -3.20
CA THR A 164 12.74 -11.95 -3.93
C THR A 164 14.16 -12.40 -4.28
N GLU A 165 14.37 -13.72 -4.45
CA GLU A 165 15.68 -14.30 -4.76
C GLU A 165 16.28 -13.70 -6.05
N ASP A 166 15.46 -13.51 -7.08
CA ASP A 166 15.86 -12.94 -8.38
C ASP A 166 15.68 -11.41 -8.48
N PHE A 167 15.33 -10.72 -7.38
CA PHE A 167 15.03 -9.28 -7.41
C PHE A 167 16.12 -8.46 -6.74
N LYS A 168 16.21 -7.18 -7.12
CA LYS A 168 17.20 -6.26 -6.58
C LYS A 168 16.56 -5.27 -5.62
N TRP A 169 17.02 -5.24 -4.38
CA TRP A 169 16.63 -4.25 -3.38
C TRP A 169 17.52 -3.01 -3.45
N HIS A 170 16.90 -1.83 -3.39
CA HIS A 170 17.55 -0.53 -3.49
C HIS A 170 17.09 0.39 -2.37
N TYR A 171 17.96 1.33 -2.02
CA TYR A 171 17.59 2.46 -1.18
C TYR A 171 16.94 3.55 -2.03
N VAL A 172 15.92 4.21 -1.48
CA VAL A 172 15.34 5.46 -2.01
C VAL A 172 15.25 6.47 -0.87
N ASN A 173 15.45 7.76 -1.16
CA ASN A 173 15.25 8.78 -0.14
C ASN A 173 13.77 8.87 0.26
N THR A 174 13.45 9.04 1.54
CA THR A 174 12.06 9.19 2.02
C THR A 174 11.30 10.32 1.29
N ALA A 175 11.96 11.42 0.94
CA ALA A 175 11.33 12.53 0.21
C ALA A 175 10.92 12.15 -1.23
N GLU A 176 11.53 11.10 -1.79
CA GLU A 176 11.30 10.62 -3.15
C GLU A 176 10.50 9.31 -3.16
N ASN A 177 10.07 8.80 -1.99
CA ASN A 177 9.36 7.54 -1.87
C ASN A 177 7.85 7.72 -2.15
N PRO A 178 7.33 7.29 -3.31
CA PRO A 178 5.92 7.47 -3.64
C PRO A 178 4.98 6.63 -2.75
N ALA A 179 5.49 5.57 -2.10
CA ALA A 179 4.68 4.74 -1.20
C ALA A 179 4.19 5.51 0.04
N ASP A 180 4.88 6.60 0.40
CA ASP A 180 4.59 7.36 1.60
C ASP A 180 3.30 8.19 1.50
N LEU A 181 2.92 8.55 0.27
CA LEU A 181 1.61 9.17 -0.03
C LEU A 181 0.46 8.23 0.38
N ILE A 182 0.65 6.93 0.19
CA ILE A 182 -0.37 5.90 0.43
C ILE A 182 -0.36 5.46 1.89
N SER A 183 0.81 5.39 2.53
CA SER A 183 0.95 4.94 3.92
C SER A 183 0.33 5.92 4.93
N ARG A 184 0.40 7.23 4.65
CA ARG A 184 -0.10 8.30 5.53
C ARG A 184 -1.59 8.60 5.35
N GLY A 185 -2.14 8.20 4.21
CA GLY A 185 -3.49 8.56 3.80
C GLY A 185 -3.57 10.01 3.28
N ALA A 186 -4.52 10.26 2.39
CA ALA A 186 -4.81 11.57 1.87
C ALA A 186 -6.32 11.73 1.71
N PHE A 187 -6.77 12.99 1.76
CA PHE A 187 -8.14 13.33 1.42
C PHE A 187 -8.31 13.40 -0.11
N PRO A 188 -9.47 13.02 -0.66
CA PRO A 188 -9.75 13.04 -2.10
C PRO A 188 -9.36 14.34 -2.80
N SER A 189 -9.55 15.49 -2.16
CA SER A 189 -9.17 16.81 -2.68
C SER A 189 -7.68 17.04 -2.91
N LYS A 190 -6.82 16.11 -2.48
CA LYS A 190 -5.36 16.16 -2.60
C LYS A 190 -4.80 15.13 -3.59
N ILE A 191 -5.65 14.39 -4.29
CA ILE A 191 -5.30 13.34 -5.26
C ILE A 191 -5.83 13.78 -6.62
#